data_AF-A0A945AS70-F1
#
_entry.id   AF-A0A945AS70-F1
#
_cell.length_a   1.000
_cell.length_b   1.000
_cell.length_c   1.000
_cell.angle_alpha   90.00
_cell.angle_beta   90.00
_cell.angle_gamma   90.00
#
_symmetry.space_group_name_H-M   'P 1'
#
loop_
_entity.id
_entity.type
_entity.pdbx_description
1 polymer ?
#
loop_
_entity_poly.entity_id
_entity_poly.type
_entity_poly.pdbx_seq_one_letter_code
_entity_poly.pdbx_strand_id
1 'polypeptide(L)'
;MNLLVDFLCRFSFGLAVALCITPSTLVPSGFFRVNTLVLLGLTTFAALLSSTLGLSVNIWLLSTAALVTWFGSVLWYADRRLAGLSCCGV
;
A
#
# COMPACT_ATOMS: atom_id res chain seq x y z
N MET A 1 -18.50 12.34 0.09
CA MET A 1 -17.47 11.39 0.57
C MET A 1 -16.12 11.52 -0.17
N ASN A 2 -15.95 12.48 -1.10
CA ASN A 2 -14.66 12.69 -1.80
C ASN A 2 -13.50 13.08 -0.88
N LEU A 3 -13.74 13.85 0.19
CA LEU A 3 -12.71 14.20 1.18
C LEU A 3 -12.07 12.96 1.84
N LEU A 4 -12.87 11.91 2.08
CA LEU A 4 -12.38 10.68 2.68
C LEU A 4 -11.47 9.91 1.71
N VAL A 5 -11.87 9.83 0.43
CA VAL A 5 -11.05 9.20 -0.61
C VAL A 5 -9.73 9.95 -0.78
N ASP A 6 -9.77 11.28 -0.81
CA ASP A 6 -8.57 12.12 -0.94
C ASP A 6 -7.62 11.94 0.26
N PHE A 7 -8.17 11.90 1.48
CA PHE A 7 -7.40 11.56 2.68
C PHE A 7 -6.77 10.17 2.59
N LEU A 8 -7.53 9.15 2.20
CA LEU A 8 -7.02 7.79 2.08
C LEU A 8 -5.91 7.67 1.04
N CYS A 9 -6.07 8.30 -0.12
CA CYS A 9 -5.05 8.28 -1.16
C CYS A 9 -3.76 8.96 -0.70
N ARG A 10 -3.87 10.16 -0.09
CA ARG A 10 -2.71 10.89 0.44
C ARG A 10 -2.03 10.15 1.58
N PHE A 11 -2.79 9.54 2.48
CA PHE A 11 -2.26 8.77 3.59
C PHE A 11 -1.56 7.50 3.10
N SER A 12 -2.17 6.76 2.17
CA SER A 12 -1.57 5.57 1.56
C SER A 12 -0.25 5.91 0.87
N PHE A 13 -0.23 7.00 0.10
CA PHE A 13 0.97 7.49 -0.57
C PHE A 13 2.06 7.90 0.42
N GLY A 14 1.72 8.69 1.45
CA GLY A 14 2.67 9.10 2.47
C GLY A 14 3.26 7.90 3.22
N LEU A 15 2.45 6.88 3.52
CA LEU A 15 2.90 5.66 4.16
C LEU A 15 3.81 4.83 3.23
N ALA A 16 3.49 4.72 1.94
CA ALA A 16 4.33 4.03 0.95
C ALA A 16 5.71 4.68 0.81
N VAL A 17 5.75 6.01 0.72
CA VAL A 17 6.99 6.79 0.66
C VAL A 17 7.79 6.62 1.95
N ALA A 18 7.15 6.68 3.12
CA ALA A 18 7.82 6.44 4.39
C ALA A 18 8.46 5.05 4.45
N LEU A 19 7.78 4.00 3.96
CA LEU A 19 8.34 2.66 3.88
C LEU A 19 9.52 2.55 2.91
N CYS A 20 9.50 3.27 1.78
CA CYS A 20 10.63 3.30 0.84
C CYS A 20 11.87 3.98 1.43
N ILE A 21 11.68 5.02 2.24
CA ILE A 21 12.78 5.74 2.90
C ILE A 21 13.30 4.96 4.12
N THR A 22 12.46 4.13 4.73
CA THR A 22 12.83 3.38 5.94
C THR A 22 13.90 2.32 5.60
N PRO A 23 15.09 2.37 6.21
CA PRO A 23 16.16 1.41 5.94
C PRO A 23 15.80 0.01 6.45
N SER A 24 15.72 -0.95 5.53
CA SER A 24 15.41 -2.36 5.81
C SER A 24 16.49 -3.13 6.57
N THR A 25 17.64 -2.50 6.80
CA THR A 25 18.75 -3.01 7.61
C THR A 25 18.59 -2.70 9.10
N LEU A 26 17.84 -1.66 9.45
CA LEU A 26 17.65 -1.21 10.84
C LEU A 26 16.35 -1.73 11.47
N VAL A 27 15.41 -2.22 10.66
CA VAL A 27 14.08 -2.61 11.12
C VAL A 27 13.74 -4.04 10.67
N PRO A 28 13.19 -4.90 11.54
CA PRO A 28 12.87 -6.28 11.17
C PRO A 28 11.84 -6.37 10.04
N SER A 29 11.92 -7.44 9.25
CA SER A 29 10.99 -7.73 8.14
C SER A 29 9.51 -7.74 8.56
N GLY A 30 9.23 -8.11 9.81
CA GLY A 30 7.89 -8.04 10.40
C GLY A 30 7.28 -6.63 10.42
N PHE A 31 8.09 -5.57 10.61
CA PHE A 31 7.61 -4.19 10.58
C PHE A 31 7.09 -3.82 9.19
N PHE A 32 7.87 -4.11 8.14
CA PHE A 32 7.45 -3.85 6.77
C PHE A 32 6.21 -4.64 6.40
N ARG A 33 6.14 -5.92 6.79
CA ARG A 33 4.96 -6.77 6.55
C ARG A 33 3.69 -6.14 7.15
N VAL A 34 3.71 -5.75 8.43
CA VAL A 34 2.54 -5.15 9.08
C VAL A 34 2.14 -3.85 8.38
N ASN A 35 3.09 -2.98 8.06
CA ASN A 35 2.79 -1.73 7.37
C ASN A 35 2.28 -1.93 5.93
N THR A 36 2.77 -2.93 5.20
CA THR A 36 2.22 -3.29 3.88
C THR A 36 0.78 -3.83 3.96
N LEU A 37 0.41 -4.52 5.04
CA LEU A 37 -0.99 -4.93 5.28
C LEU A 37 -1.90 -3.73 5.58
N VAL A 38 -1.39 -2.72 6.30
CA VAL A 38 -2.11 -1.46 6.51
C VAL A 38 -2.35 -0.74 5.18
N LEU A 39 -1.33 -0.68 4.33
CA LEU A 39 -1.41 -0.10 2.98
C LEU A 39 -2.42 -0.83 2.08
N LEU A 40 -2.46 -2.16 2.18
CA LEU A 40 -3.47 -2.99 1.52
C LEU A 40 -4.89 -2.65 2.00
N GLY A 41 -5.09 -2.52 3.31
CA GLY A 41 -6.39 -2.12 3.88
C GLY A 41 -6.85 -0.74 3.39
N LEU A 42 -5.94 0.23 3.32
CA LEU A 42 -6.25 1.58 2.86
C LEU A 42 -6.59 1.62 1.36
N THR A 43 -5.78 0.97 0.53
CA THR A 43 -5.98 0.96 -0.93
C THR A 43 -7.24 0.19 -1.33
N THR A 44 -7.54 -0.93 -0.66
CA THR A 44 -8.79 -1.68 -0.87
C THR A 44 -10.02 -0.87 -0.43
N PHE A 45 -9.97 -0.22 0.74
CA PHE A 45 -11.08 0.61 1.20
C PHE A 45 -11.31 1.82 0.28
N ALA A 46 -10.23 2.48 -0.17
CA ALA A 46 -10.30 3.57 -1.14
C ALA A 46 -10.89 3.12 -2.49
N ALA A 47 -10.55 1.91 -2.97
CA ALA A 47 -11.11 1.36 -4.20
C ALA A 47 -12.62 1.09 -4.07
N LEU A 48 -13.06 0.48 -2.97
CA LEU A 48 -14.48 0.24 -2.67
C LEU A 48 -15.27 1.54 -2.59
N LEU A 49 -14.72 2.57 -1.92
CA LEU A 49 -15.35 3.89 -1.82
C LEU A 49 -15.36 4.64 -3.16
N SER A 50 -14.34 4.47 -3.99
CA SER A 50 -14.32 5.03 -5.34
C SER A 50 -15.36 4.37 -6.24
N SER A 51 -15.65 3.08 -6.02
CA SER A 51 -16.71 2.35 -6.71
C SER A 51 -18.10 2.84 -6.34
N THR A 52 -18.35 3.21 -5.08
CA THR A 52 -19.65 3.77 -4.68
C THR A 52 -19.87 5.20 -5.20
N LEU A 53 -18.79 5.93 -5.50
CA LEU A 53 -18.81 7.29 -6.03
C LEU A 53 -18.76 7.37 -7.57
N GLY A 54 -18.64 6.24 -8.28
CA GLY A 54 -18.60 6.21 -9.74
C GLY A 54 -17.28 6.70 -10.37
N LEU A 55 -16.19 6.77 -9.59
CA LEU A 55 -14.88 7.25 -10.05
C LEU A 55 -14.04 6.11 -10.65
N SER A 56 -14.41 5.67 -11.85
CA SER A 56 -13.86 4.48 -12.52
C SER A 56 -12.34 4.45 -12.68
N VAL A 57 -11.70 5.60 -12.91
CA VAL A 57 -10.24 5.71 -13.08
C VAL A 57 -9.50 5.41 -11.77
N ASN A 58 -10.02 5.85 -10.62
CA ASN A 58 -9.40 5.61 -9.32
C ASN A 58 -9.49 4.14 -8.90
N ILE A 59 -10.55 3.44 -9.31
CA ILE A 59 -10.77 2.03 -8.95
C ILE A 59 -9.62 1.16 -9.48
N TRP A 60 -9.28 1.30 -10.76
CA TRP A 60 -8.20 0.51 -11.37
C TRP A 60 -6.86 0.76 -10.69
N LEU A 61 -6.50 2.03 -10.47
CA LEU A 61 -5.24 2.40 -9.83
C LEU A 61 -5.14 1.85 -8.40
N LEU A 62 -6.20 2.02 -7.60
CA LEU A 62 -6.24 1.58 -6.21
C LEU A 62 -6.28 0.05 -6.10
N SER A 63 -6.95 -0.64 -7.03
CA SER A 63 -6.92 -2.10 -7.11
C SER A 63 -5.54 -2.64 -7.48
N THR A 64 -4.82 -2.00 -8.41
CA THR A 64 -3.44 -2.40 -8.71
C THR A 64 -2.51 -2.17 -7.53
N ALA A 65 -2.64 -1.04 -6.81
CA ALA A 65 -1.87 -0.77 -5.60
C ALA A 65 -2.16 -1.80 -4.48
N ALA A 66 -3.42 -2.23 -4.34
CA ALA A 66 -3.80 -3.28 -3.40
C ALA A 66 -3.14 -4.63 -3.74
N LEU A 67 -3.05 -4.99 -5.03
CA LEU A 67 -2.35 -6.20 -5.46
C LEU A 67 -0.85 -6.11 -5.16
N VAL A 68 -0.22 -4.98 -5.45
CA VAL A 68 1.22 -4.80 -5.21
C VAL A 68 1.55 -4.85 -3.72
N THR A 69 0.74 -4.21 -2.88
CA THR A 69 0.91 -4.25 -1.41
C THR A 69 0.68 -5.65 -0.85
N TRP A 70 -0.22 -6.44 -1.46
CA TRP A 70 -0.37 -7.87 -1.13
C TRP A 70 0.89 -8.67 -1.44
N PHE A 71 1.44 -8.53 -2.66
CA PHE A 71 2.70 -9.17 -3.03
C PHE A 71 3.86 -8.72 -2.13
N GLY A 72 3.91 -7.43 -1.79
CA GLY A 72 4.87 -6.88 -0.83
C GLY A 72 4.80 -7.59 0.53
N SER A 73 3.60 -7.76 1.08
CA SER A 73 3.39 -8.48 2.35
C SER A 73 3.89 -9.93 2.30
N VAL A 74 3.66 -10.64 1.18
CA VAL A 74 4.13 -12.01 0.96
C VAL A 74 5.66 -12.06 0.85
N LEU A 75 6.27 -11.12 0.13
CA LEU A 75 7.72 -11.05 -0.06
C LEU A 75 8.46 -10.73 1.25
N TRP A 76 7.88 -9.87 2.09
CA TRP A 76 8.38 -9.60 3.44
C TRP A 76 8.21 -10.81 4.38
N TYR A 77 7.16 -11.61 4.21
CA TYR A 77 7.01 -12.88 4.95
C TYR A 77 8.07 -13.92 4.57
N ALA A 78 8.50 -13.94 3.31
CA ALA A 78 9.57 -14.81 2.82
C ALA A 78 11.00 -14.29 3.12
N ASP A 79 11.14 -13.25 3.95
CA ASP A 79 12.39 -12.50 4.23
C ASP A 79 13.16 -12.04 2.97
N ARG A 80 12.47 -11.88 1.83
CA ARG A 80 13.07 -11.41 0.58
C ARG A 80 13.15 -9.89 0.54
N ARG A 81 14.07 -9.34 1.33
CA ARG A 81 14.20 -7.89 1.62
C ARG A 81 14.28 -6.99 0.37
N LEU A 82 15.02 -7.38 -0.66
CA LEU A 82 15.16 -6.60 -1.90
C LEU A 82 13.87 -6.57 -2.74
N ALA A 83 13.17 -7.70 -2.82
CA ALA A 83 11.92 -7.80 -3.56
C ALA A 83 10.77 -7.08 -2.82
N GLY A 84 10.75 -7.15 -1.48
CA GLY A 84 9.81 -6.41 -0.65
C GLY A 84 9.96 -4.88 -0.76
N LEU A 85 11.19 -4.38 -0.91
CA LEU A 85 11.47 -2.96 -1.16
C LEU A 85 10.94 -2.49 -2.52
N SER A 86 11.08 -3.31 -3.58
CA SER A 86 10.55 -2.98 -4.91
C SER A 86 9.02 -2.88 -4.93
N CYS A 87 8.32 -3.65 -4.09
CA CYS A 87 6.86 -3.59 -3.99
C CYS A 87 6.35 -2.40 -3.13
N CYS A 88 7.20 -1.78 -2.31
CA CYS A 88 6.80 -0.56 -1.57
C CYS A 88 6.82 0.71 -2.45
N GLY A 89 7.55 0.70 -3.57
CA GLY A 89 7.78 1.87 -4.42
C GLY A 89 6.83 2.01 -5.62
N VAL A 90 5.74 1.24 -5.67
CA VAL A 90 4.72 1.33 -6.74
C VAL A 90 3.58 2.25 -6.34
#